data_AF-A0A7Z8QRX9-F1
#
_entry.id   AF-A0A7Z8QRX9-F1
#
_cell.length_a   1.000
_cell.length_b   1.000
_cell.length_c   1.000
_cell.angle_alpha   90.00
_cell.angle_beta   90.00
_cell.angle_gamma   90.00
#
_symmetry.space_group_name_H-M   'P 1'
#
loop_
_entity.id
_entity.type
_entity.pdbx_description
1 polymer ?
#
loop_
_entity_poly.entity_id
_entity_poly.type
_entity_poly.pdbx_seq_one_letter_code
_entity_poly.pdbx_strand_id
1 'polypeptide(L)'
;KTFLGAGVKTVVLFFTKGEPTQKIWYYQLDPGRSLGKTNPLNDNDLKEFVALQKTFSDSGQSWTISVSEPVEGGEDLSVQNPNAEQQTPLREPKDIIKEIIALDKESEVILGRIRGLL
;
A
#
# COMPACT_ATOMS: atom_id res chain seq x y z
N LYS A 1 -1.73 10.12 -1.74
CA LYS A 1 -2.97 9.29 -1.78
C LYS A 1 -3.53 9.35 -3.20
N THR A 2 -3.55 8.22 -3.90
CA THR A 2 -3.60 8.17 -5.38
C THR A 2 -5.01 8.23 -5.98
N PHE A 3 -6.10 8.03 -5.21
CA PHE A 3 -7.47 8.19 -5.74
C PHE A 3 -8.41 8.80 -4.69
N LEU A 4 -9.22 9.79 -5.11
CA LEU A 4 -10.28 10.40 -4.30
C LEU A 4 -11.52 9.50 -4.34
N GLY A 5 -11.83 8.81 -3.24
CA GLY A 5 -13.11 8.10 -3.04
C GLY A 5 -13.04 6.58 -2.85
N ALA A 6 -11.89 5.95 -3.14
CA ALA A 6 -11.68 4.54 -2.86
C ALA A 6 -10.25 4.37 -2.35
N GLY A 7 -10.06 4.15 -1.04
CA GLY A 7 -8.77 3.79 -0.45
C GLY A 7 -8.31 2.37 -0.83
N VAL A 8 -8.81 1.83 -1.94
CA VAL A 8 -8.59 0.46 -2.40
C VAL A 8 -7.28 0.44 -3.20
N LYS A 9 -6.40 -0.50 -2.87
CA LYS A 9 -5.18 -0.76 -3.65
C LYS A 9 -5.58 -1.40 -4.98
N THR A 10 -5.10 -0.85 -6.10
CA THR A 10 -5.33 -1.38 -7.44
C THR A 10 -4.09 -2.09 -7.94
N VAL A 11 -4.27 -3.25 -8.57
CA VAL A 11 -3.21 -4.03 -9.21
C VAL A 11 -3.59 -4.26 -10.67
N VAL A 12 -2.60 -4.22 -11.56
CA VAL A 12 -2.74 -4.58 -12.97
C VAL A 12 -1.88 -5.80 -13.24
N LEU A 13 -2.47 -6.85 -13.80
CA LEU A 13 -1.78 -8.11 -14.10
C LEU A 13 -1.49 -8.21 -15.59
N PHE A 14 -0.24 -8.53 -15.91
CA PHE A 14 0.19 -8.90 -17.24
C PHE A 14 0.61 -10.37 -17.21
N PHE A 15 -0.02 -11.21 -18.03
CA PHE A 15 0.28 -12.63 -18.08
C PHE A 15 0.06 -13.19 -19.48
N THR A 16 0.78 -14.26 -19.78
CA THR A 16 0.63 -15.03 -21.02
C THR A 16 -0.18 -16.27 -20.73
N LYS A 17 -1.17 -16.56 -21.57
CA LYS A 17 -1.94 -17.80 -21.46
C LYS A 17 -1.14 -18.97 -22.02
N GLY A 18 -1.09 -20.08 -21.27
CA GLY A 18 -0.65 -21.39 -21.79
C GLY A 18 0.65 -21.93 -21.21
N GLU A 19 1.43 -21.12 -20.48
CA GLU A 19 2.67 -21.57 -19.84
C GLU A 19 2.67 -21.28 -18.33
N PRO A 20 3.25 -22.15 -17.49
CA PRO A 20 3.39 -21.87 -16.07
C PRO A 20 4.34 -20.71 -15.79
N THR A 21 3.91 -19.77 -14.94
CA THR A 21 4.73 -18.65 -14.49
C THR A 21 5.94 -19.14 -13.72
N GLN A 22 7.15 -18.80 -14.18
CA GLN A 22 8.41 -19.11 -13.48
C GLN A 22 8.90 -17.95 -12.61
N LYS A 23 8.60 -16.72 -13.03
CA LYS A 23 9.03 -15.48 -12.38
C LYS A 23 7.93 -14.45 -12.49
N ILE A 24 7.80 -13.62 -11.45
CA ILE A 24 6.92 -12.46 -11.45
C ILE A 24 7.80 -11.23 -11.25
N TRP A 25 7.67 -10.28 -12.18
CA TRP A 25 8.27 -8.95 -12.05
C TRP A 25 7.21 -7.98 -11.55
N TYR A 26 7.46 -7.38 -10.39
CA TYR A 26 6.58 -6.40 -9.77
C TYR A 26 7.07 -4.98 -10.10
N TYR A 27 6.13 -4.06 -10.25
CA TYR A 27 6.40 -2.62 -10.31
C TYR A 27 5.41 -1.88 -9.41
N GLN A 28 5.92 -1.10 -8.47
CA GLN A 28 5.14 -0.22 -7.62
C GLN A 28 5.11 1.17 -8.21
N LEU A 29 3.95 1.59 -8.73
CA LEU A 29 3.78 2.95 -9.20
C LEU A 29 3.65 3.92 -8.01
N ASP A 30 4.65 4.79 -7.84
CA ASP A 30 4.56 5.95 -6.96
C ASP A 30 4.66 7.25 -7.78
N PRO A 31 3.53 7.92 -8.05
CA PRO A 31 3.52 9.18 -8.79
C PRO A 31 4.08 10.37 -7.99
N GLY A 32 4.48 10.17 -6.72
CA GLY A 32 5.02 11.20 -5.83
C GLY A 32 4.01 12.28 -5.42
N ARG A 33 2.74 12.10 -5.78
CA ARG A 33 1.66 13.08 -5.56
C ARG A 33 0.31 12.41 -5.45
N SER A 34 -0.68 13.15 -4.94
CA SER A 34 -2.06 12.67 -4.88
C SER A 34 -2.76 12.88 -6.22
N LEU A 35 -3.37 11.84 -6.78
CA LEU A 35 -4.10 11.97 -8.04
C LEU A 35 -5.57 12.31 -7.81
N GLY A 36 -6.15 13.02 -8.76
CA GLY A 36 -7.54 13.47 -8.73
C GLY A 36 -7.92 14.19 -10.02
N LYS A 37 -9.12 14.78 -10.04
CA LYS A 37 -9.63 15.48 -11.23
C LYS A 37 -8.70 16.58 -11.73
N THR A 38 -8.05 17.30 -10.81
CA THR A 38 -7.12 18.39 -11.12
C THR A 38 -5.68 17.92 -11.30
N ASN A 39 -5.38 16.66 -10.98
CA ASN A 39 -4.04 16.07 -11.08
C ASN A 39 -4.15 14.61 -11.53
N PRO A 40 -4.49 14.36 -12.80
CA PRO A 40 -4.74 13.01 -13.29
C PRO A 40 -3.44 12.20 -13.42
N LEU A 41 -3.59 10.87 -13.42
CA LEU A 41 -2.56 9.97 -13.92
C LEU A 41 -2.33 10.27 -15.41
N ASN A 42 -1.07 10.31 -15.84
CA ASN A 42 -0.72 10.54 -17.24
C ASN A 42 0.53 9.75 -17.65
N ASP A 43 0.85 9.78 -18.95
CA ASP A 43 1.94 8.99 -19.53
C ASP A 43 3.30 9.26 -18.90
N ASN A 44 3.55 10.47 -18.37
CA ASN A 44 4.81 10.76 -17.71
C ASN A 44 5.01 9.91 -16.44
N ASP A 45 3.91 9.57 -15.74
CA ASP A 45 3.95 8.74 -14.53
C ASP A 45 4.37 7.29 -14.84
N LEU A 46 4.17 6.85 -16.07
CA LEU A 46 4.45 5.47 -16.52
C LEU A 46 5.75 5.36 -17.33
N LYS A 47 6.48 6.47 -17.54
CA LYS A 47 7.71 6.47 -18.36
C LYS A 47 8.75 5.48 -17.87
N GLU A 48 8.98 5.44 -16.56
CA GLU A 48 9.94 4.53 -15.96
C GLU A 48 9.48 3.07 -16.09
N PHE A 49 8.20 2.80 -15.77
CA PHE A 49 7.60 1.48 -15.98
C PHE A 49 7.85 0.98 -17.40
N VAL A 50 7.53 1.78 -18.43
CA VAL A 50 7.71 1.39 -19.84
C VAL A 50 9.19 1.22 -20.20
N ALA A 51 10.09 1.99 -19.59
CA ALA A 51 11.53 1.83 -19.81
C ALA A 51 12.05 0.51 -19.21
N LEU A 52 11.68 0.20 -17.97
CA LEU A 52 12.12 -0.99 -17.25
C LEU A 52 11.45 -2.27 -17.77
N GLN A 53 10.18 -2.20 -18.19
CA GLN A 53 9.39 -3.33 -18.68
C GLN A 53 9.96 -3.93 -19.98
N LYS A 54 10.74 -3.18 -20.76
CA LYS A 54 11.43 -3.70 -21.96
C LYS A 54 12.40 -4.84 -21.63
N THR A 55 13.00 -4.80 -20.45
CA THR A 55 14.02 -5.75 -19.99
C THR A 55 13.66 -6.41 -18.67
N PHE A 56 12.50 -6.08 -18.10
CA PHE A 56 12.07 -6.47 -16.76
C PHE A 56 13.15 -6.21 -15.70
N SER A 57 13.78 -5.03 -15.77
CA SER A 57 14.88 -4.68 -14.88
C SER A 57 14.39 -4.29 -13.48
N ASP A 58 15.13 -4.72 -12.47
CA ASP A 58 14.88 -4.36 -11.07
C ASP A 58 15.37 -2.93 -10.77
N SER A 59 14.72 -2.27 -9.82
CA SER A 59 14.97 -0.89 -9.40
C SER A 59 14.43 -0.64 -7.98
N GLY A 60 14.50 0.60 -7.49
CA GLY A 60 13.84 0.96 -6.23
C GLY A 60 12.31 0.74 -6.25
N GLN A 61 11.69 0.73 -7.44
CA GLN A 61 10.24 0.51 -7.61
C GLN A 61 9.90 -0.83 -8.27
N SER A 62 10.90 -1.63 -8.68
CA SER A 62 10.66 -2.93 -9.32
C SER A 62 11.57 -4.04 -8.82
N TRP A 63 11.03 -5.25 -8.72
CA TRP A 63 11.76 -6.41 -8.25
C TRP A 63 11.20 -7.70 -8.83
N THR A 64 12.06 -8.71 -8.94
CA THR A 64 11.72 -10.03 -9.48
C THR A 64 11.64 -11.08 -8.38
N ILE A 65 10.57 -11.86 -8.37
CA ILE A 65 10.40 -13.02 -7.48
C ILE A 65 10.35 -14.30 -8.32
N SER A 66 11.08 -15.33 -7.87
CA SER A 66 11.03 -16.67 -8.46
C SER A 66 9.84 -17.44 -7.88
N VAL A 67 9.04 -18.07 -8.73
CA VAL A 67 7.90 -18.92 -8.36
C VAL A 67 8.39 -20.37 -8.33
N SER A 68 9.40 -20.66 -7.51
CA SER A 68 10.11 -21.95 -7.56
C SER A 68 9.33 -23.10 -6.91
N GLU A 69 8.28 -22.85 -6.12
CA GLU A 69 7.43 -23.90 -5.55
C GLU A 69 5.98 -23.41 -5.40
N PRO A 70 4.97 -24.24 -5.71
CA PRO A 70 3.58 -23.91 -5.44
C PRO A 70 3.34 -23.85 -3.93
N VAL A 71 2.91 -22.69 -3.43
CA VAL A 71 2.56 -22.50 -2.02
C VAL A 71 1.21 -23.18 -1.76
N GLU A 72 1.22 -24.30 -1.04
CA GLU A 72 -0.01 -24.90 -0.48
C GLU A 72 -0.68 -23.85 0.43
N GLY A 73 -1.84 -23.34 0.01
CA GLY A 73 -2.59 -22.30 0.74
C GLY A 73 -2.88 -21.02 -0.05
N GLY A 74 -2.37 -20.91 -1.27
CA GLY A 74 -2.63 -19.79 -2.18
C GLY A 74 -1.44 -18.84 -2.29
N GLU A 75 -1.17 -18.40 -3.52
CA GLU A 75 -0.11 -17.45 -3.82
C GLU A 75 -0.67 -16.03 -3.65
N ASP A 76 -0.39 -15.42 -2.51
CA ASP A 76 -0.74 -14.03 -2.26
C ASP A 76 0.12 -13.11 -3.13
N LEU A 77 -0.53 -12.42 -4.07
CA LEU A 77 0.11 -11.45 -4.98
C LEU A 77 0.22 -10.04 -4.36
N SER A 78 -0.16 -9.85 -3.09
CA SER A 78 -0.10 -8.57 -2.38
C SER A 78 1.29 -8.24 -1.79
N VAL A 79 2.33 -8.56 -2.57
CA VAL A 79 3.73 -8.39 -2.19
C VAL A 79 4.06 -6.91 -1.92
N GLN A 80 4.68 -6.63 -0.77
CA GLN A 80 5.21 -5.30 -0.45
C GLN A 80 6.55 -5.08 -1.17
N ASN A 81 6.83 -3.84 -1.57
CA ASN A 81 8.13 -3.48 -2.16
C ASN A 81 9.27 -3.74 -1.14
N PRO A 82 10.18 -4.69 -1.41
CA PRO A 82 11.29 -5.01 -0.50
C PRO A 82 12.36 -3.91 -0.49
N ASN A 83 12.36 -3.04 -1.50
CA ASN A 83 13.31 -1.94 -1.65
C ASN A 83 12.79 -0.64 -1.02
N ALA A 84 11.58 -0.63 -0.47
CA ALA A 84 11.02 0.54 0.18
C ALA A 84 11.85 0.90 1.42
N GLU A 85 12.17 2.20 1.56
CA GLU A 85 12.81 2.70 2.77
C GLU A 85 11.97 2.34 4.00
N GLN A 86 12.67 1.91 5.05
CA GLN A 86 12.05 1.48 6.28
C GLN A 86 11.35 2.68 6.93
N GLN A 87 10.02 2.75 6.76
CA GLN A 87 9.21 3.79 7.40
C GLN A 87 9.41 3.68 8.92
N THR A 88 9.38 4.82 9.62
CA THR A 88 9.40 4.85 11.08
C THR A 88 8.42 3.81 11.64
N PRO A 89 8.81 3.03 12.67
CA PRO A 89 7.95 2.00 13.23
C PRO A 89 6.56 2.55 13.51
N LEU A 90 5.54 1.84 13.04
CA LEU A 90 4.17 2.16 13.42
C LEU A 90 4.04 2.03 14.94
N ARG A 91 3.15 2.84 15.53
CA ARG A 91 2.82 2.69 16.95
C ARG A 91 2.27 1.29 17.20
N GLU A 92 2.72 0.66 18.28
CA GLU A 92 2.22 -0.64 18.67
C GLU A 92 0.72 -0.56 19.02
N PRO A 93 -0.09 -1.59 18.70
CA PRO A 93 -1.52 -1.59 19.03
C PRO A 93 -1.81 -1.31 20.50
N LYS A 94 -0.93 -1.74 21.41
CA LYS A 94 -1.04 -1.48 22.85
C LYS A 94 -0.96 -0.01 23.20
N ASP A 95 -0.09 0.75 22.55
CA ASP A 95 0.06 2.19 22.78
C ASP A 95 -1.17 2.95 22.27
N ILE A 96 -1.70 2.53 21.12
CA ILE A 96 -2.95 3.08 20.56
C ILE A 96 -4.11 2.85 21.52
N ILE A 97 -4.27 1.62 22.04
CA ILE A 97 -5.33 1.29 23.01
C ILE A 97 -5.18 2.11 24.30
N LYS A 98 -3.95 2.26 24.80
CA LYS A 98 -3.67 3.04 26.01
C LYS A 98 -4.08 4.51 25.84
N GLU A 99 -3.82 5.10 24.67
CA GLU A 99 -4.22 6.46 24.33
C GLU A 99 -5.74 6.59 24.25
N ILE A 100 -6.43 5.66 23.58
CA ILE A 100 -7.90 5.63 23.50
C ILE A 100 -8.53 5.62 24.90
N ILE A 101 -8.06 4.75 25.79
CA ILE A 101 -8.59 4.65 27.16
C ILE A 101 -8.37 5.96 27.95
N ALA A 102 -7.24 6.64 27.72
CA ALA A 102 -6.96 7.91 28.37
C ALA A 102 -7.93 9.01 27.90
N LEU A 103 -8.15 9.09 26.58
CA LEU A 103 -9.09 10.04 25.97
C LEU A 103 -10.54 9.78 26.38
N ASP A 104 -10.93 8.51 26.52
CA ASP A 104 -12.28 8.15 26.99
C ASP A 104 -12.51 8.61 28.42
N LYS A 105 -11.53 8.45 29.32
CA LYS A 105 -11.61 8.95 30.71
C LYS A 105 -11.72 10.47 30.78
N GLU A 106 -10.97 11.19 29.95
CA GLU A 106 -11.11 12.64 29.85
C GLU A 106 -12.52 13.03 29.39
N SER A 107 -13.04 12.32 28.39
CA SER A 107 -14.39 12.51 27.87
C SER A 107 -15.47 12.25 28.94
N GLU A 108 -15.33 11.19 29.75
CA GLU A 108 -16.22 10.90 30.88
C GLU A 108 -16.28 12.05 31.90
N VAL A 109 -15.12 12.65 32.23
CA VAL A 109 -15.05 13.79 33.15
C VAL A 109 -15.80 15.00 32.57
N ILE A 110 -15.62 15.29 31.28
CA ILE A 110 -16.30 16.40 30.60
C ILE A 110 -17.80 16.17 30.59
N LEU A 111 -18.26 14.96 30.22
CA LEU A 111 -19.69 14.61 30.20
C LEU A 111 -20.32 14.69 31.60
N GLY A 112 -19.59 14.30 32.64
CA GLY A 112 -20.03 14.43 34.03
C GLY A 112 -20.29 15.89 34.44
N ARG A 113 -19.41 16.82 34.03
CA ARG A 113 -19.60 18.26 34.27
C ARG A 113 -20.84 18.80 33.57
N ILE A 114 -21.06 18.42 32.30
CA ILE A 114 -22.23 18.84 31.54
C ILE A 114 -23.51 18.34 32.20
N ARG A 115 -23.53 17.07 32.65
CA ARG A 115 -24.69 16.50 33.35
C ARG A 115 -25.02 17.22 34.65
N GLY A 116 -24.03 17.75 35.37
CA GLY A 116 -24.25 18.52 36.60
C GLY A 116 -24.83 19.93 36.38
N LEU A 117 -24.96 20.39 35.14
CA LEU A 117 -25.59 21.67 34.78
C LEU A 117 -27.08 21.54 34.41
N LEU A 118 -27.60 20.30 34.36
CA LEU A 118 -29.02 19.97 34.18
C LEU A 118 -29.71 19.81 35.53
#